data_AF-A0A3S0CLE8-F1
#
_entry.id   AF-A0A3S0CLE8-F1
#
_cell.length_a   1.000
_cell.length_b   1.000
_cell.length_c   1.000
_cell.angle_alpha   90.00
_cell.angle_beta   90.00
_cell.angle_gamma   90.00
#
_symmetry.space_group_name_H-M   'P 1'
#
loop_
_entity.id
_entity.type
_entity.pdbx_description
1 polymer ?
#
loop_
_entity_poly.entity_id
_entity_poly.type
_entity_poly.pdbx_seq_one_letter_code
_entity_poly.pdbx_strand_id
1 'polypeptide(L)'
;MSVFRVKLNNTAQGRLDIDPTTGAPMTTSIQRTIYVAGPKRTHRKLADGETFTDSNYWKRFAYPQVSLADAFIEVVTDDGSVYSDVDSENTFPVVYDLTLVHGTTYTAEENIADILTDHGASANFVQITNQGNTACKVKLNGSASAIFDLAGGDTQVFNNGDLQITKLEFANTTSGGAEVTVQVIASVKSVSNS
;
A
#
# COMPACT_ATOMS: atom_id res chain seq x y z
N MET A 1 0.86 4.33 0.66
CA MET A 1 1.10 5.28 1.78
C MET A 1 -0.18 6.07 2.02
N SER A 2 -0.56 6.28 3.28
CA SER A 2 -1.76 7.03 3.66
C SER A 2 -1.58 8.52 3.51
N VAL A 3 -2.70 9.24 3.35
CA VAL A 3 -2.77 10.70 3.26
C VAL A 3 -3.34 11.25 4.55
N PHE A 4 -2.61 12.21 5.14
CA PHE A 4 -2.94 12.86 6.38
C PHE A 4 -3.18 14.36 6.15
N ARG A 5 -4.11 14.95 6.89
CA ARG A 5 -4.31 16.40 6.98
C ARG A 5 -4.00 16.87 8.39
N VAL A 6 -3.21 17.91 8.52
CA VAL A 6 -2.93 18.56 9.81
C VAL A 6 -4.13 19.41 10.21
N LYS A 7 -4.60 19.23 11.45
CA LYS A 7 -5.71 19.97 12.04
C LYS A 7 -5.36 20.39 13.46
N LEU A 8 -4.79 21.57 13.60
CA LEU A 8 -4.37 22.09 14.91
C LEU A 8 -5.59 22.66 15.65
N ASN A 9 -6.16 21.88 16.57
CA ASN A 9 -7.30 22.28 17.39
C ASN A 9 -6.89 23.26 18.50
N ASN A 10 -6.48 24.48 18.17
CA ASN A 10 -6.18 25.51 19.16
C ASN A 10 -7.28 26.57 19.21
N THR A 11 -8.30 26.32 20.03
CA THR A 11 -9.52 27.15 20.15
C THR A 11 -9.25 28.59 20.64
N ALA A 12 -8.06 28.88 21.18
CA ALA A 12 -7.71 30.18 21.75
C ALA A 12 -6.91 31.13 20.81
N GLN A 13 -6.50 30.69 19.61
CA GLN A 13 -5.54 31.43 18.75
C GLN A 13 -6.15 32.03 17.46
N GLY A 14 -7.47 32.28 17.46
CA GLY A 14 -8.25 32.66 16.27
C GLY A 14 -8.18 34.12 15.79
N ARG A 15 -7.07 34.86 15.95
CA ARG A 15 -6.98 36.25 15.46
C ARG A 15 -5.89 36.54 14.43
N LEU A 16 -5.10 35.54 14.00
CA LEU A 16 -3.95 35.74 13.10
C LEU A 16 -4.03 35.00 11.75
N ASP A 17 -5.14 34.33 11.44
CA ASP A 17 -5.32 33.50 10.23
C ASP A 17 -5.85 34.27 9.00
N ILE A 18 -5.70 35.58 8.96
CA ILE A 18 -6.04 36.39 7.78
C ILE A 18 -4.78 36.51 6.93
N ASP A 19 -4.86 36.11 5.66
CA ASP A 19 -3.79 36.34 4.70
C ASP A 19 -3.59 37.86 4.52
N PRO A 20 -2.41 38.41 4.86
CA PRO A 20 -2.16 39.85 4.75
C PRO A 20 -2.18 40.36 3.32
N THR A 21 -2.13 39.47 2.33
CA THR A 21 -2.15 39.79 0.89
C THR A 21 -3.56 39.81 0.32
N THR A 22 -4.45 38.95 0.83
CA THR A 22 -5.81 38.77 0.28
C THR A 22 -6.94 39.20 1.23
N GLY A 23 -6.67 39.37 2.53
CA GLY A 23 -7.67 39.73 3.52
C GLY A 23 -8.67 38.62 3.85
N ALA A 24 -8.48 37.41 3.31
CA ALA A 24 -9.33 36.25 3.51
C ALA A 24 -8.71 35.25 4.51
N PRO A 25 -9.50 34.34 5.11
CA PRO A 25 -8.96 33.24 5.91
C PRO A 25 -8.00 32.37 5.08
N MET A 26 -6.82 32.06 5.63
CA MET A 26 -5.86 31.14 4.98
C MET A 26 -6.43 29.72 4.89
N THR A 27 -6.26 29.05 3.74
CA THR A 27 -6.57 27.62 3.57
C THR A 27 -5.52 26.70 4.20
N THR A 28 -4.28 27.19 4.33
CA THR A 28 -3.17 26.56 5.06
C THR A 28 -2.45 27.63 5.87
N SER A 29 -2.37 27.50 7.19
CA SER A 29 -1.80 28.54 8.04
C SER A 29 -0.29 28.38 8.16
N ILE A 30 0.48 29.34 7.63
CA ILE A 30 1.95 29.36 7.74
C ILE A 30 2.40 29.69 9.17
N GLN A 31 1.52 30.31 9.96
CA GLN A 31 1.82 30.74 11.33
C GLN A 31 1.55 29.64 12.36
N ARG A 32 0.58 28.76 12.08
CA ARG A 32 0.27 27.62 12.94
C ARG A 32 1.07 26.41 12.49
N THR A 33 2.28 26.29 13.03
CA THR A 33 3.17 25.17 12.74
C THR A 33 3.55 24.43 14.02
N ILE A 34 3.72 23.12 13.91
CA ILE A 34 4.22 22.26 14.98
C ILE A 34 5.41 21.47 14.49
N TYR A 35 6.30 21.11 15.41
CA TYR A 35 7.36 20.14 15.18
C TYR A 35 7.00 18.86 15.91
N VAL A 36 6.92 17.77 15.15
CA VAL A 36 6.53 16.46 15.69
C VAL A 36 7.60 15.45 15.36
N ALA A 37 7.91 14.59 16.33
CA ALA A 37 8.76 13.43 16.11
C ALA A 37 8.04 12.42 15.19
N GLY A 38 8.59 12.24 13.99
CA GLY A 38 8.19 11.25 13.00
C GLY A 38 8.81 9.87 13.25
N PRO A 39 8.63 8.93 12.31
CA PRO A 39 9.29 7.63 12.36
C PRO A 39 10.82 7.80 12.43
N LYS A 40 11.50 6.83 13.04
CA LYS A 40 12.99 6.83 13.18
C LYS A 40 13.56 8.07 13.88
N ARG A 41 12.79 8.74 14.74
CA ARG A 41 13.18 9.96 15.48
C ARG A 41 13.52 11.17 14.59
N THR A 42 13.02 11.17 13.36
CA THR A 42 13.05 12.35 12.50
C THR A 42 12.10 13.40 13.05
N HIS A 43 12.31 14.68 12.71
CA HIS A 43 11.37 15.74 13.06
C HIS A 43 10.75 16.28 11.78
N ARG A 44 9.42 16.40 11.75
CA ARG A 44 8.70 17.07 10.67
C ARG A 44 8.08 18.37 11.19
N LYS A 45 8.28 19.44 10.42
CA LYS A 45 7.51 20.67 10.57
C LYS A 45 6.20 20.50 9.79
N LEU A 46 5.08 20.71 10.46
CA LEU A 46 3.73 20.58 9.89
C LEU A 46 2.97 21.89 10.07
N ALA A 47 2.32 22.38 9.02
CA ALA A 47 1.44 23.55 9.04
C ALA A 47 -0.03 23.16 9.14
N ASP A 48 -0.86 23.95 9.83
CA ASP A 48 -2.30 23.71 9.91
C ASP A 48 -2.96 23.72 8.53
N GLY A 49 -3.78 22.72 8.24
CA GLY A 49 -4.40 22.49 6.93
C GLY A 49 -3.49 21.82 5.89
N GLU A 50 -2.20 21.62 6.17
CA GLU A 50 -1.28 20.92 5.27
C GLU A 50 -1.70 19.45 5.09
N THR A 51 -1.58 18.94 3.87
CA THR A 51 -1.74 17.50 3.58
C THR A 51 -0.41 16.88 3.22
N PHE A 52 -0.11 15.71 3.78
CA PHE A 52 1.10 14.96 3.45
C PHE A 52 0.83 13.46 3.33
N THR A 53 1.63 12.79 2.52
CA THR A 53 1.55 11.33 2.30
C THR A 53 2.71 10.65 3.02
N ASP A 54 2.42 9.68 3.89
CA ASP A 54 3.44 8.98 4.67
C ASP A 54 2.95 7.61 5.19
N SER A 55 3.80 6.91 5.93
CA SER A 55 3.53 5.70 6.68
C SER A 55 2.44 5.90 7.74
N ASN A 56 1.84 4.79 8.17
CA ASN A 56 0.79 4.79 9.19
C ASN A 56 1.26 5.07 10.63
N TYR A 57 2.54 5.43 10.81
CA TYR A 57 3.06 5.97 12.07
C TYR A 57 2.18 7.11 12.60
N TRP A 58 1.77 8.02 11.72
CA TRP A 58 1.06 9.26 12.07
C TRP A 58 -0.35 9.06 12.61
N LYS A 59 -0.97 7.89 12.39
CA LYS A 59 -2.29 7.56 12.93
C LYS A 59 -2.34 7.57 14.45
N ARG A 60 -1.20 7.40 15.13
CA ARG A 60 -1.10 7.53 16.59
C ARG A 60 -1.48 8.92 17.11
N PHE A 61 -1.51 9.93 16.24
CA PHE A 61 -1.87 11.31 16.56
C PHE A 61 -3.25 11.71 16.01
N ALA A 62 -3.99 10.76 15.45
CA ALA A 62 -5.34 10.96 14.95
C ALA A 62 -6.37 10.43 15.96
N TYR A 63 -7.59 10.97 15.89
CA TYR A 63 -8.74 10.38 16.59
C TYR A 63 -9.20 9.12 15.84
N PRO A 64 -9.62 8.03 16.51
CA PRO A 64 -9.84 7.86 17.97
C PRO A 64 -8.65 7.41 18.82
N GLN A 65 -7.44 7.28 18.26
CA GLN A 65 -6.26 6.74 18.94
C GLN A 65 -5.80 7.67 20.07
N VAL A 66 -5.99 8.97 19.89
CA VAL A 66 -5.92 9.99 20.94
C VAL A 66 -7.27 10.70 21.08
N SER A 67 -7.46 11.42 22.19
CA SER A 67 -8.66 12.23 22.38
C SER A 67 -8.80 13.27 21.27
N LEU A 68 -10.03 13.69 20.95
CA LEU A 68 -10.25 14.70 19.90
C LEU A 68 -9.54 16.03 20.21
N ALA A 69 -9.33 16.35 21.49
CA ALA A 69 -8.62 17.54 21.93
C ALA A 69 -7.10 17.45 21.66
N ASP A 70 -6.53 16.25 21.71
CA ASP A 70 -5.09 16.00 21.49
C ASP A 70 -4.77 15.60 20.04
N ALA A 71 -5.79 15.22 19.26
CA ALA A 71 -5.64 14.88 17.85
C ALA A 71 -5.27 16.13 17.04
N PHE A 72 -4.13 16.08 16.37
CA PHE A 72 -3.68 17.15 15.47
C PHE A 72 -3.58 16.71 14.00
N ILE A 73 -3.91 15.45 13.71
CA ILE A 73 -3.97 14.88 12.36
C ILE A 73 -5.34 14.24 12.12
N GLU A 74 -5.84 14.41 10.91
CA GLU A 74 -6.98 13.69 10.33
C GLU A 74 -6.48 12.75 9.24
N VAL A 75 -6.99 11.51 9.23
CA VAL A 75 -6.72 10.56 8.14
C VAL A 75 -7.65 10.89 6.97
N VAL A 76 -7.09 11.35 5.87
CA VAL A 76 -7.84 11.69 4.64
C VAL A 76 -8.07 10.44 3.80
N THR A 77 -7.03 9.61 3.67
CA THR A 77 -7.10 8.34 2.94
C THR A 77 -6.20 7.34 3.62
N ASP A 78 -6.72 6.15 3.87
CA ASP A 78 -5.99 5.05 4.49
C ASP A 78 -5.64 4.00 3.43
N ASP A 79 -4.36 3.64 3.36
CA ASP A 79 -3.87 2.57 2.49
C ASP A 79 -3.91 1.18 3.13
N GLY A 80 -4.43 1.07 4.36
CA GLY A 80 -4.51 -0.19 5.11
C GLY A 80 -3.18 -0.70 5.64
N SER A 81 -2.09 0.07 5.52
CA SER A 81 -0.79 -0.32 6.05
C SER A 81 -0.78 -0.38 7.58
N VAL A 82 0.09 -1.19 8.16
CA VAL A 82 0.34 -1.18 9.61
C VAL A 82 1.71 -0.56 9.87
N TYR A 83 1.84 0.21 10.95
CA TYR A 83 3.11 0.67 11.45
C TYR A 83 3.46 -0.04 12.77
N SER A 84 4.69 -0.50 12.84
CA SER A 84 5.43 -1.05 13.95
C SER A 84 6.84 -0.47 13.93
N ASP A 85 7.46 -0.33 15.10
CA ASP A 85 8.87 0.03 15.20
C ASP A 85 9.80 -1.12 14.75
N VAL A 86 9.24 -2.32 14.55
CA VAL A 86 9.92 -3.45 13.92
C VAL A 86 9.63 -3.42 12.41
N ASP A 87 10.62 -3.00 11.62
CA ASP A 87 10.49 -2.78 10.16
C ASP A 87 9.93 -3.99 9.38
N SER A 88 10.09 -5.22 9.86
CA SER A 88 9.56 -6.42 9.19
C SER A 88 8.05 -6.62 9.33
N GLU A 89 7.42 -5.99 10.33
CA GLU A 89 5.97 -6.08 10.57
C GLU A 89 5.19 -5.02 9.78
N ASN A 90 5.90 -4.06 9.20
CA ASN A 90 5.34 -2.99 8.41
C ASN A 90 4.91 -3.51 7.03
N THR A 91 3.62 -3.79 6.88
CA THR A 91 3.05 -4.30 5.62
C THR A 91 1.75 -3.62 5.23
N PHE A 92 1.35 -3.78 3.97
CA PHE A 92 0.06 -3.34 3.45
C PHE A 92 -0.51 -4.33 2.42
N PRO A 93 -1.84 -4.48 2.33
CA PRO A 93 -2.46 -5.40 1.41
C PRO A 93 -2.48 -4.83 -0.02
N VAL A 94 -2.28 -5.70 -1.01
CA VAL A 94 -2.39 -5.42 -2.44
C VAL A 94 -3.16 -6.57 -3.10
N VAL A 95 -3.97 -6.23 -4.10
CA VAL A 95 -4.70 -7.22 -4.91
C VAL A 95 -4.39 -7.00 -6.39
N TYR A 96 -4.13 -8.10 -7.10
CA TYR A 96 -4.08 -8.14 -8.56
C TYR A 96 -5.17 -9.08 -9.05
N ASP A 97 -6.02 -8.61 -9.97
CA ASP A 97 -6.99 -9.43 -10.68
C ASP A 97 -6.55 -9.52 -12.15
N LEU A 98 -6.12 -10.71 -12.56
CA LEU A 98 -5.55 -10.96 -13.88
C LEU A 98 -6.50 -11.84 -14.69
N THR A 99 -6.72 -11.45 -15.94
CA THR A 99 -7.53 -12.23 -16.89
C THR A 99 -6.63 -12.81 -17.97
N LEU A 100 -6.32 -14.09 -17.84
CA LEU A 100 -5.40 -14.80 -18.72
C LEU A 100 -6.13 -15.31 -19.96
N VAL A 101 -5.99 -14.59 -21.07
CA VAL A 101 -6.54 -15.00 -22.36
C VAL A 101 -5.88 -16.32 -22.81
N HIS A 102 -6.64 -17.22 -23.41
CA HIS A 102 -6.11 -18.49 -23.91
C HIS A 102 -5.00 -18.27 -24.95
N GLY A 103 -3.92 -19.03 -24.84
CA GLY A 103 -2.73 -18.96 -25.70
C GLY A 103 -1.68 -17.95 -25.23
N THR A 104 -1.95 -17.16 -24.20
CA THR A 104 -0.99 -16.19 -23.66
C THR A 104 0.12 -16.86 -22.86
N THR A 105 1.28 -16.21 -22.85
CA THR A 105 2.51 -16.68 -22.17
C THR A 105 2.97 -15.68 -21.11
N TYR A 106 4.06 -15.99 -20.43
CA TYR A 106 4.62 -15.19 -19.32
C TYR A 106 5.08 -13.78 -19.69
N THR A 107 5.15 -13.42 -20.98
CA THR A 107 5.65 -12.12 -21.43
C THR A 107 4.55 -11.09 -21.68
N ALA A 108 3.29 -11.51 -21.63
CA ALA A 108 2.15 -10.61 -21.77
C ALA A 108 2.06 -9.74 -20.50
N GLU A 109 2.03 -8.42 -20.65
CA GLU A 109 2.06 -7.48 -19.52
C GLU A 109 0.84 -7.66 -18.60
N GLU A 110 -0.32 -7.96 -19.20
CA GLU A 110 -1.57 -8.30 -18.53
C GLU A 110 -1.54 -9.62 -17.73
N ASN A 111 -0.50 -10.43 -17.92
CA ASN A 111 -0.30 -11.69 -17.19
C ASN A 111 0.77 -11.55 -16.08
N ILE A 112 1.14 -10.33 -15.71
CA ILE A 112 2.22 -10.08 -14.76
C ILE A 112 1.69 -9.33 -13.54
N ALA A 113 2.01 -9.84 -12.36
CA ALA A 113 1.94 -9.10 -11.10
C ALA A 113 3.37 -8.80 -10.61
N ASP A 114 3.86 -7.59 -10.89
CA ASP A 114 5.24 -7.16 -10.56
C ASP A 114 5.30 -6.41 -9.23
N ILE A 115 5.14 -7.16 -8.15
CA ILE A 115 5.05 -6.65 -6.78
C ILE A 115 6.23 -5.73 -6.43
N LEU A 116 7.46 -6.14 -6.78
CA LEU A 116 8.66 -5.38 -6.46
C LEU A 116 8.72 -4.06 -7.22
N THR A 117 8.39 -4.05 -8.51
CA THR A 117 8.45 -2.83 -9.33
C THR A 117 7.33 -1.87 -8.94
N ASP A 118 6.12 -2.38 -8.69
CA ASP A 118 4.94 -1.58 -8.37
C ASP A 118 5.02 -0.95 -6.97
N HIS A 119 5.70 -1.62 -6.02
CA HIS A 119 5.65 -1.26 -4.60
C HIS A 119 7.01 -1.06 -3.93
N GLY A 120 8.11 -1.36 -4.62
CA GLY A 120 9.47 -1.16 -4.12
C GLY A 120 9.93 -2.19 -3.08
N ALA A 121 9.14 -3.22 -2.78
CA ALA A 121 9.51 -4.29 -1.85
C ALA A 121 8.86 -5.63 -2.21
N SER A 122 9.41 -6.73 -1.68
CA SER A 122 8.82 -8.06 -1.81
C SER A 122 7.58 -8.24 -0.94
N ALA A 123 6.75 -9.23 -1.29
CA ALA A 123 5.65 -9.67 -0.45
C ALA A 123 6.13 -10.60 0.68
N ASN A 124 5.58 -10.38 1.88
CA ASN A 124 5.73 -11.24 3.05
C ASN A 124 4.69 -12.37 3.07
N PHE A 125 3.57 -12.16 2.39
CA PHE A 125 2.51 -13.16 2.21
C PHE A 125 1.96 -13.01 0.80
N VAL A 126 1.71 -14.13 0.13
CA VAL A 126 1.02 -14.16 -1.16
C VAL A 126 0.05 -15.33 -1.19
N GLN A 127 -1.18 -15.05 -1.56
CA GLN A 127 -2.17 -16.04 -1.94
C GLN A 127 -2.49 -15.87 -3.42
N ILE A 128 -2.37 -16.94 -4.20
CA ILE A 128 -2.70 -17.01 -5.61
C ILE A 128 -3.90 -17.94 -5.75
N THR A 129 -5.04 -17.43 -6.20
CA THR A 129 -6.25 -18.21 -6.40
C THR A 129 -6.61 -18.21 -7.89
N ASN A 130 -6.66 -19.38 -8.50
CA ASN A 130 -7.21 -19.55 -9.83
C ASN A 130 -8.73 -19.68 -9.71
N GLN A 131 -9.46 -18.64 -10.08
CA GLN A 131 -10.92 -18.59 -10.01
C GLN A 131 -11.60 -19.24 -11.23
N GLY A 132 -10.82 -19.63 -12.24
CA GLY A 132 -11.31 -20.32 -13.43
C GLY A 132 -11.42 -21.84 -13.24
N ASN A 133 -11.92 -22.52 -14.28
CA ASN A 133 -12.05 -23.98 -14.31
C ASN A 133 -10.90 -24.69 -15.04
N THR A 134 -9.97 -23.93 -15.65
CA THR A 134 -8.83 -24.46 -16.39
C THR A 134 -7.54 -24.18 -15.63
N ALA A 135 -6.60 -25.12 -15.66
CA ALA A 135 -5.28 -24.93 -15.07
C ALA A 135 -4.46 -23.87 -15.84
N CYS A 136 -3.70 -23.07 -15.09
CA CYS A 136 -2.71 -22.15 -15.62
C CYS A 136 -1.31 -22.46 -15.06
N LYS A 137 -0.27 -21.94 -15.72
CA LYS A 137 1.09 -22.03 -15.22
C LYS A 137 1.50 -20.73 -14.54
N VAL A 138 2.19 -20.87 -13.42
CA VAL A 138 2.68 -19.75 -12.62
C VAL A 138 4.20 -19.83 -12.58
N LYS A 139 4.87 -18.73 -12.95
CA LYS A 139 6.32 -18.56 -12.81
C LYS A 139 6.62 -17.61 -11.67
N LEU A 140 7.53 -18.03 -10.80
CA LEU A 140 7.93 -17.27 -9.61
C LEU A 140 9.19 -16.46 -9.88
N ASN A 141 9.16 -15.17 -9.52
CA ASN A 141 10.29 -14.25 -9.48
C ASN A 141 11.10 -14.18 -10.79
N GLY A 142 10.44 -14.36 -11.94
CA GLY A 142 11.09 -14.39 -13.25
C GLY A 142 12.00 -15.60 -13.50
N SER A 143 12.05 -16.58 -12.59
CA SER A 143 12.93 -17.74 -12.72
C SER A 143 12.37 -18.74 -13.73
N ALA A 144 13.15 -19.03 -14.78
CA ALA A 144 12.76 -20.02 -15.80
C ALA A 144 12.60 -21.46 -15.27
N SER A 145 13.11 -21.74 -14.06
CA SER A 145 13.04 -23.06 -13.42
C SER A 145 11.98 -23.16 -12.32
N ALA A 146 11.50 -22.02 -11.80
CA ALA A 146 10.48 -21.99 -10.73
C ALA A 146 9.09 -21.80 -11.36
N ILE A 147 8.61 -22.86 -12.01
CA ILE A 147 7.30 -22.89 -12.67
C ILE A 147 6.50 -24.04 -12.09
N PHE A 148 5.24 -23.79 -11.73
CA PHE A 148 4.31 -24.83 -11.31
C PHE A 148 2.94 -24.67 -12.00
N ASP A 149 2.16 -25.74 -11.98
CA ASP A 149 0.79 -25.77 -12.48
C ASP A 149 -0.18 -25.46 -11.33
N LEU A 150 -1.08 -24.50 -11.56
CA LEU A 150 -2.17 -24.15 -10.64
C LEU A 150 -3.50 -24.56 -11.27
N ALA A 151 -4.15 -25.60 -10.73
CA ALA A 151 -5.40 -26.10 -11.27
C ALA A 151 -6.54 -25.08 -11.13
N GLY A 152 -7.61 -25.27 -11.90
CA GLY A 152 -8.81 -24.44 -11.78
C GLY A 152 -9.48 -24.61 -10.43
N GLY A 153 -9.83 -23.51 -9.76
CA GLY A 153 -10.40 -23.48 -8.41
C GLY A 153 -9.37 -23.62 -7.28
N ASP A 154 -8.12 -23.93 -7.59
CA ASP A 154 -7.08 -24.14 -6.57
C ASP A 154 -6.47 -22.83 -6.08
N THR A 155 -5.88 -22.91 -4.89
CA THR A 155 -5.17 -21.81 -4.25
C THR A 155 -3.79 -22.26 -3.78
N GLN A 156 -2.78 -21.47 -4.14
CA GLN A 156 -1.41 -21.60 -3.62
C GLN A 156 -1.12 -20.45 -2.67
N VAL A 157 -0.52 -20.76 -1.51
CA VAL A 157 -0.15 -19.78 -0.49
C VAL A 157 1.36 -19.83 -0.26
N PHE A 158 1.97 -18.65 -0.10
CA PHE A 158 3.33 -18.44 0.35
C PHE A 158 3.28 -17.58 1.61
N ASN A 159 3.70 -18.13 2.74
CA ASN A 159 3.69 -17.44 4.03
C ASN A 159 5.01 -16.73 4.30
N ASN A 160 5.03 -15.93 5.36
CA ASN A 160 6.25 -15.31 5.83
C ASN A 160 7.24 -16.40 6.31
N GLY A 161 8.46 -16.38 5.78
CA GLY A 161 9.49 -17.39 6.03
C GLY A 161 9.61 -18.45 4.92
N ASP A 162 8.63 -18.53 4.02
CA ASP A 162 8.76 -19.30 2.79
C ASP A 162 9.59 -18.52 1.74
N LEU A 163 9.46 -18.88 0.47
CA LEU A 163 10.01 -18.11 -0.64
C LEU A 163 9.37 -16.71 -0.70
N GLN A 164 10.19 -15.67 -0.60
CA GLN A 164 9.74 -14.30 -0.83
C GLN A 164 9.36 -14.09 -2.29
N ILE A 165 8.16 -13.57 -2.53
CA ILE A 165 7.64 -13.31 -3.87
C ILE A 165 7.85 -11.84 -4.23
N THR A 166 8.54 -11.61 -5.35
CA THR A 166 8.79 -10.28 -5.93
C THR A 166 8.04 -10.07 -7.23
N LYS A 167 7.77 -11.14 -7.98
CA LYS A 167 7.07 -11.09 -9.26
C LYS A 167 6.36 -12.41 -9.52
N LEU A 168 5.15 -12.35 -10.06
CA LEU A 168 4.43 -13.50 -10.57
C LEU A 168 4.12 -13.28 -12.05
N GLU A 169 4.39 -14.29 -12.87
CA GLU A 169 4.06 -14.28 -14.29
C GLU A 169 3.22 -15.50 -14.61
N PHE A 170 2.16 -15.31 -15.38
CA PHE A 170 1.19 -16.37 -15.67
C PHE A 170 1.20 -16.74 -17.16
N ALA A 171 0.91 -18.01 -17.44
CA ALA A 171 0.70 -18.49 -18.80
C ALA A 171 -0.55 -19.37 -18.86
N ASN A 172 -1.38 -19.14 -19.87
CA ASN A 172 -2.57 -19.93 -20.15
C ASN A 172 -2.44 -20.60 -21.52
N THR A 173 -1.51 -21.56 -21.62
CA THR A 173 -1.18 -22.25 -22.87
C THR A 173 -1.80 -23.65 -22.97
N THR A 174 -2.65 -24.04 -22.01
CA THR A 174 -3.28 -25.36 -22.01
C THR A 174 -4.19 -25.51 -23.22
N SER A 175 -3.88 -26.47 -24.10
CA SER A 175 -4.63 -26.69 -25.35
C SER A 175 -6.13 -26.92 -25.10
N GLY A 176 -6.98 -26.20 -25.84
CA GLY A 176 -8.44 -26.28 -25.68
C GLY A 176 -8.98 -25.57 -24.43
N GLY A 177 -8.13 -24.80 -23.73
CA GLY A 177 -8.49 -24.04 -22.55
C GLY A 177 -9.36 -22.82 -22.84
N ALA A 178 -10.15 -22.42 -21.85
CA ALA A 178 -10.85 -21.14 -21.85
C ALA A 178 -9.98 -20.03 -21.21
N GLU A 179 -10.50 -18.82 -21.19
CA GLU A 179 -9.96 -17.74 -20.38
C GLU A 179 -9.95 -18.13 -18.89
N VAL A 180 -8.93 -17.68 -18.16
CA VAL A 180 -8.75 -17.98 -16.74
C VAL A 180 -8.57 -16.68 -15.96
N THR A 181 -9.39 -16.48 -14.93
CA THR A 181 -9.22 -15.37 -13.99
C THR A 181 -8.38 -15.84 -12.80
N VAL A 182 -7.30 -15.11 -12.50
CA VAL A 182 -6.44 -15.34 -11.35
C VAL A 182 -6.48 -14.12 -10.45
N GLN A 183 -6.72 -14.33 -9.16
CA GLN A 183 -6.57 -13.30 -8.14
C GLN A 183 -5.33 -13.56 -7.32
N VAL A 184 -4.53 -12.52 -7.13
CA VAL A 184 -3.38 -12.52 -6.23
C VAL A 184 -3.67 -11.53 -5.10
N ILE A 185 -3.62 -12.01 -3.87
CA ILE A 185 -3.65 -11.18 -2.67
C ILE A 185 -2.25 -11.22 -2.06
N ALA A 186 -1.62 -10.06 -1.90
CA ALA A 186 -0.29 -9.95 -1.33
C ALA A 186 -0.28 -9.02 -0.11
N SER A 187 0.52 -9.37 0.90
CA SER A 187 0.92 -8.44 1.95
C SER A 187 2.33 -7.97 1.65
N VAL A 188 2.47 -6.73 1.20
CA VAL A 188 3.74 -6.15 0.74
C VAL A 188 4.37 -5.36 1.86
N LYS A 189 5.69 -5.48 2.02
CA LYS A 189 6.42 -4.68 3.00
C LYS A 189 6.30 -3.19 2.68
N SER A 190 5.92 -2.37 3.65
CA SER A 190 5.87 -0.93 3.46
C SER A 190 7.26 -0.32 3.58
N VAL A 191 7.61 0.55 2.64
CA VAL A 191 8.83 1.34 2.70
C VAL A 191 8.49 2.65 3.39
N SER A 192 8.96 2.82 4.63
CA SER A 192 8.83 4.10 5.33
C SER A 192 9.84 5.10 4.77
N ASN A 193 9.34 6.07 4.00
CA ASN A 193 10.12 7.11 3.33
C ASN A 193 10.52 8.30 4.23
N SER A 194 10.30 8.20 5.54
CA SER A 194 10.69 9.25 6.49
C SER A 194 12.20 9.45 6.57
#